data_AF-A0A1A2B4P1-F1
#
_entry.id   AF-A0A1A2B4P1-F1
#
_cell.length_a   1.000
_cell.length_b   1.000
_cell.length_c   1.000
_cell.angle_alpha   90.00
_cell.angle_beta   90.00
_cell.angle_gamma   90.00
#
_symmetry.space_group_name_H-M   'P 1'
#
loop_
_entity.id
_entity.type
_entity.pdbx_description
1 polymer ?
#
loop_
_entity_poly.entity_id
_entity_poly.type
_entity_poly.pdbx_seq_one_letter_code
_entity_poly.pdbx_strand_id
1 'polypeptide(L)'
;MLRSFVAEVTRWFAHDVHDSGHLPLLCCLVAFILTFFVTRTFVRFIRHRAGAGRPTRWWHPRNVHVGGVHIHHVTFGVVLTLLSGLMLVTLSIDGHEPEFIVAATLFGIGAALVLDEYALILHLSDVYWSEDGRTSVDAVFAAVAVAGLLIMGLHPLMFFLPIWHGADSTVLRAVVGSAMALTLPMAVVVVLKGKVWTGLLGMFLVILLVIGAIRLSRPHAPWARWRYSTRPDKMRRALQRERTLRRPVVRAKLYLQCAIAGTPRLPDERTVDATLDHEVHPAPAPTGPILISR
;
A
#
# COMPACT_ATOMS: atom_id res chain seq x y z
N MET A 1 23.30 -22.23 -9.93
CA MET A 1 22.23 -21.48 -9.24
C MET A 1 21.84 -20.20 -9.98
N LEU A 2 22.76 -19.25 -10.23
CA LEU A 2 22.41 -18.00 -10.93
C LEU A 2 22.01 -18.22 -12.41
N ARG A 3 22.73 -19.08 -13.15
CA ARG A 3 22.40 -19.39 -14.56
C ARG A 3 21.09 -20.17 -14.74
N SER A 4 20.78 -21.09 -13.81
CA SER A 4 19.52 -21.83 -13.83
C SER A 4 18.34 -20.92 -13.49
N PHE A 5 18.50 -20.06 -12.48
CA PHE A 5 17.52 -19.02 -12.15
C PHE A 5 17.26 -18.07 -13.31
N VAL A 6 18.31 -17.58 -13.99
CA VAL A 6 18.18 -16.70 -15.16
C VAL A 6 17.47 -17.42 -16.30
N ALA A 7 17.75 -18.71 -16.55
CA ALA A 7 17.08 -19.52 -17.58
C ALA A 7 15.61 -19.85 -17.25
N GLU A 8 15.27 -19.97 -15.97
CA GLU A 8 13.90 -20.13 -15.50
C GLU A 8 13.11 -18.83 -15.64
N VAL A 9 13.71 -17.70 -15.22
CA VAL A 9 13.13 -16.36 -15.36
C VAL A 9 12.94 -15.99 -16.82
N THR A 10 13.87 -16.33 -17.71
CA THR A 10 13.71 -16.04 -19.15
C THR A 10 12.64 -16.90 -19.81
N ARG A 11 12.49 -18.17 -19.42
CA ARG A 11 11.39 -19.02 -19.92
C ARG A 11 10.03 -18.58 -19.39
N TRP A 12 9.95 -18.21 -18.11
CA TRP A 12 8.77 -17.60 -17.51
C TRP A 12 8.42 -16.27 -18.20
N PHE A 13 9.41 -15.41 -18.46
CA PHE A 13 9.20 -14.13 -19.14
C PHE A 13 8.73 -14.32 -20.59
N ALA A 14 9.30 -15.27 -21.32
CA ALA A 14 8.92 -15.54 -22.71
C ALA A 14 7.50 -16.11 -22.82
N HIS A 15 7.13 -17.09 -22.01
CA HIS A 15 5.81 -17.74 -22.12
C HIS A 15 4.70 -17.10 -21.28
N ASP A 16 4.94 -16.74 -20.02
CA ASP A 16 3.86 -16.31 -19.11
C ASP A 16 3.65 -14.78 -19.13
N VAL A 17 4.60 -13.99 -19.65
CA VAL A 17 4.48 -12.52 -19.70
C VAL A 17 4.22 -12.02 -21.11
N HIS A 18 5.01 -12.47 -22.09
CA HIS A 18 4.85 -12.03 -23.47
C HIS A 18 3.64 -12.70 -24.13
N ASP A 19 3.52 -14.03 -24.07
CA ASP A 19 2.39 -14.73 -24.72
C ASP A 19 1.04 -14.53 -24.00
N SER A 20 1.05 -14.15 -22.71
CA SER A 20 -0.19 -13.92 -21.92
C SER A 20 -0.69 -12.47 -21.94
N GLY A 21 -0.02 -11.55 -22.65
CA GLY A 21 -0.45 -10.15 -22.75
C GLY A 21 -0.22 -9.29 -21.50
N HIS A 22 0.60 -9.77 -20.54
CA HIS A 22 0.88 -9.05 -19.29
C HIS A 22 2.07 -8.06 -19.40
N LEU A 23 2.69 -7.97 -20.57
CA LEU A 23 3.88 -7.13 -20.80
C LEU A 23 3.68 -5.65 -20.43
N PRO A 24 2.56 -4.97 -20.79
CA PRO A 24 2.33 -3.59 -20.36
C PRO A 24 2.28 -3.44 -18.84
N LEU A 25 1.69 -4.41 -18.14
CA LEU A 25 1.55 -4.38 -16.69
C LEU A 25 2.88 -4.63 -15.97
N LEU A 26 3.75 -5.47 -16.55
CA LEU A 26 5.13 -5.64 -16.07
C LEU A 26 5.95 -4.36 -16.28
N CYS A 27 5.87 -3.73 -17.46
CA CYS A 27 6.56 -2.47 -17.74
C CYS A 27 6.09 -1.36 -16.78
N CYS A 28 4.79 -1.27 -16.52
CA CYS A 28 4.22 -0.40 -15.50
C CYS A 28 4.84 -0.63 -14.12
N LEU A 29 4.89 -1.89 -13.66
CA LEU A 29 5.47 -2.23 -12.35
C LEU A 29 6.96 -1.89 -12.27
N VAL A 30 7.74 -2.22 -13.30
CA VAL A 30 9.19 -1.92 -13.34
C VAL A 30 9.42 -0.42 -13.33
N ALA A 31 8.69 0.33 -14.17
CA ALA A 31 8.77 1.78 -14.20
C ALA A 31 8.41 2.40 -12.85
N PHE A 32 7.32 1.93 -12.24
CA PHE A 32 6.89 2.36 -10.91
C PHE A 32 7.99 2.17 -9.85
N ILE A 33 8.56 0.96 -9.76
CA ILE A 33 9.62 0.62 -8.79
C ILE A 33 10.85 1.50 -9.02
N LEU A 34 11.33 1.59 -10.27
CA LEU A 34 12.52 2.37 -10.61
C LEU A 34 12.33 3.86 -10.31
N THR A 35 11.19 4.44 -10.71
CA THR A 35 10.88 5.84 -10.45
C THR A 35 10.85 6.13 -8.95
N PHE A 36 10.20 5.28 -8.15
CA PHE A 36 10.18 5.44 -6.70
C PHE A 36 11.58 5.41 -6.08
N PHE A 37 12.43 4.47 -6.48
CA PHE A 37 13.82 4.42 -5.99
C PHE A 37 14.62 5.65 -6.40
N VAL A 38 14.45 6.12 -7.64
CA VAL A 38 15.13 7.32 -8.15
C VAL A 38 14.68 8.57 -7.37
N THR A 39 13.38 8.79 -7.19
CA THR A 39 12.86 9.96 -6.48
C THR A 39 13.31 9.97 -5.02
N ARG A 40 13.22 8.82 -4.34
CA ARG A 40 13.68 8.65 -2.96
C ARG A 40 15.17 8.91 -2.80
N THR A 41 15.97 8.46 -3.77
CA THR A 41 17.42 8.70 -3.80
C THR A 41 17.72 10.17 -4.01
N PHE A 42 17.01 10.85 -4.90
CA PHE A 42 17.16 12.28 -5.13
C PHE A 42 16.79 13.11 -3.89
N VAL A 43 15.66 12.80 -3.24
CA VAL A 43 15.25 13.48 -2.00
C VAL A 43 16.29 13.28 -0.90
N ARG A 44 16.78 12.04 -0.69
CA ARG A 44 17.85 11.77 0.28
C ARG A 44 19.13 12.54 -0.04
N PHE A 45 19.54 12.56 -1.31
CA PHE A 45 20.72 13.28 -1.76
C PHE A 45 20.58 14.79 -1.53
N ILE A 46 19.44 15.38 -1.87
CA ILE A 46 19.14 16.80 -1.66
C ILE A 46 19.19 17.15 -0.17
N ARG A 47 18.53 16.36 0.69
CA ARG A 47 18.51 16.57 2.16
C ARG A 47 19.88 16.42 2.79
N HIS A 48 20.63 15.37 2.43
CA HIS A 48 21.98 15.15 2.94
C HIS A 48 22.92 16.29 2.54
N ARG A 49 22.83 16.76 1.29
CA ARG A 49 23.60 17.90 0.80
C ARG A 49 23.26 19.20 1.51
N ALA A 50 21.96 19.47 1.74
CA ALA A 50 21.50 20.65 2.45
C ALA A 50 22.02 20.68 3.89
N GLY A 51 22.00 19.54 4.59
CA GLY A 51 22.60 19.41 5.92
C GLY A 51 24.13 19.54 5.94
N ALA A 52 24.81 19.20 4.85
CA ALA A 52 26.27 19.29 4.70
C ALA A 52 26.76 20.65 4.15
N GLY A 53 25.88 21.62 3.89
CA GLY A 53 26.24 22.98 3.45
C GLY A 53 26.92 23.07 2.06
N ARG A 54 26.78 22.05 1.21
CA ARG A 54 27.49 22.01 -0.08
C ARG A 54 26.77 22.83 -1.17
N PRO A 55 27.50 23.64 -1.97
CA PRO A 55 26.90 24.45 -3.03
C PRO A 55 26.28 23.59 -4.13
N THR A 56 25.24 24.14 -4.77
CA THR A 56 24.45 23.43 -5.78
C THR A 56 25.07 23.65 -7.17
N ARG A 57 25.46 22.57 -7.87
CA ARG A 57 25.89 22.64 -9.28
C ARG A 57 24.66 22.67 -10.21
N TRP A 58 24.85 23.16 -11.44
CA TRP A 58 23.80 23.27 -12.48
C TRP A 58 23.09 21.95 -12.77
N TRP A 59 23.83 20.83 -12.81
CA TRP A 59 23.29 19.50 -13.14
C TRP A 59 22.76 18.73 -11.91
N HIS A 60 22.79 19.32 -10.71
CA HIS A 60 22.31 18.63 -9.51
C HIS A 60 20.79 18.74 -9.37
N PRO A 61 20.11 17.69 -8.85
CA PRO A 61 18.69 17.77 -8.52
C PRO A 61 18.41 18.94 -7.56
N ARG A 62 17.33 19.68 -7.87
CA ARG A 62 16.88 20.86 -7.12
C ARG A 62 15.35 20.84 -7.03
N ASN A 63 14.86 21.51 -5.98
CA ASN A 63 13.44 21.78 -5.82
C ASN A 63 12.96 22.73 -6.92
N VAL A 64 11.84 22.40 -7.56
CA VAL A 64 11.25 23.23 -8.62
C VAL A 64 10.43 24.34 -7.98
N HIS A 65 10.73 25.58 -8.37
CA HIS A 65 9.98 26.76 -7.95
C HIS A 65 9.57 27.57 -9.19
N VAL A 66 8.30 27.93 -9.28
CA VAL A 66 7.77 28.80 -10.33
C VAL A 66 7.06 29.97 -9.66
N GLY A 67 7.49 31.20 -9.92
CA GLY A 67 6.87 32.40 -9.34
C GLY A 67 6.89 32.46 -7.81
N GLY A 68 7.85 31.81 -7.15
CA GLY A 68 7.94 31.72 -5.68
C GLY A 68 7.17 30.55 -5.05
N VAL A 69 6.41 29.78 -5.83
CA VAL A 69 5.67 28.60 -5.36
C VAL A 69 6.50 27.33 -5.58
N HIS A 70 6.64 26.50 -4.53
CA HIS A 70 7.30 25.20 -4.62
C HIS A 70 6.36 24.17 -5.23
N ILE A 71 6.78 23.58 -6.35
CA ILE A 71 6.01 22.54 -7.05
C ILE A 71 6.45 21.19 -6.50
N HIS A 72 5.53 20.50 -5.85
CA HIS A 72 5.73 19.12 -5.40
C HIS A 72 5.67 18.18 -6.59
N HIS A 73 6.53 17.16 -6.62
CA HIS A 73 6.63 16.25 -7.75
C HIS A 73 5.35 15.41 -7.98
N VAL A 74 4.49 15.31 -6.97
CA VAL A 74 3.12 14.76 -7.07
C VAL A 74 2.30 15.42 -8.18
N THR A 75 2.48 16.72 -8.47
CA THR A 75 1.71 17.39 -9.53
C THR A 75 2.02 16.81 -10.90
N PHE A 76 3.31 16.58 -11.20
CA PHE A 76 3.73 15.89 -12.42
C PHE A 76 3.22 14.44 -12.44
N GLY A 77 3.23 13.78 -11.28
CA GLY A 77 2.67 12.45 -11.11
C GLY A 77 1.19 12.37 -11.49
N VAL A 78 0.37 13.30 -10.99
CA VAL A 78 -1.07 13.38 -11.31
C VAL A 78 -1.29 13.61 -12.80
N VAL A 79 -0.60 14.58 -13.40
CA VAL A 79 -0.72 14.87 -14.84
C VAL A 79 -0.35 13.64 -15.67
N LEU A 80 0.76 12.98 -15.34
CA LEU A 80 1.22 11.81 -16.07
C LEU A 80 0.26 10.63 -15.92
N THR A 81 -0.29 10.41 -14.73
CA THR A 81 -1.29 9.36 -14.46
C THR A 81 -2.59 9.60 -15.24
N LEU A 82 -3.06 10.86 -15.30
CA LEU A 82 -4.28 11.21 -16.04
C LEU A 82 -4.10 11.08 -17.54
N LEU A 83 -2.98 11.58 -18.09
CA LEU A 83 -2.69 11.48 -19.52
C LEU A 83 -2.50 10.04 -19.97
N SER A 84 -1.75 9.25 -19.19
CA SER A 84 -1.55 7.83 -19.49
C SER A 84 -2.84 7.02 -19.35
N GLY A 85 -3.67 7.31 -18.34
CA GLY A 85 -5.00 6.71 -18.21
C GLY A 85 -5.91 7.04 -19.41
N LEU A 86 -5.89 8.30 -19.86
CA LEU A 86 -6.61 8.70 -21.07
C LEU A 86 -6.09 7.96 -22.31
N MET A 87 -4.77 7.85 -22.47
CA MET A 87 -4.16 7.05 -23.54
C MET A 87 -4.64 5.59 -23.48
N LEU A 88 -4.60 4.94 -22.31
CA LEU A 88 -5.08 3.57 -22.17
C LEU A 88 -6.55 3.40 -22.55
N VAL A 89 -7.41 4.37 -22.21
CA VAL A 89 -8.83 4.37 -22.62
C VAL A 89 -8.96 4.53 -24.13
N THR A 90 -8.25 5.48 -24.73
CA THR A 90 -8.28 5.69 -26.19
C THR A 90 -7.76 4.47 -26.96
N LEU A 91 -6.70 3.84 -26.45
CA LEU A 91 -6.08 2.66 -27.04
C LEU A 91 -6.90 1.38 -26.82
N SER A 92 -7.87 1.37 -25.89
CA SER A 92 -8.64 0.16 -25.56
C SER A 92 -9.45 -0.44 -26.71
N ILE A 93 -9.67 0.33 -27.78
CA ILE A 93 -10.47 -0.07 -28.94
C ILE A 93 -9.58 -0.67 -30.05
N ASP A 94 -8.56 0.08 -30.49
CA ASP A 94 -7.75 -0.25 -31.68
C ASP A 94 -6.22 -0.20 -31.41
N GLY A 95 -5.81 -0.06 -30.14
CA GLY A 95 -4.41 0.12 -29.78
C GLY A 95 -3.56 -1.12 -29.97
N HIS A 96 -2.29 -0.92 -30.32
CA HIS A 96 -1.32 -1.99 -30.47
C HIS A 96 -0.48 -2.19 -29.19
N GLU A 97 0.09 -3.38 -28.99
CA GLU A 97 0.89 -3.73 -27.81
C GLU A 97 1.96 -2.67 -27.44
N PRO A 98 2.74 -2.10 -28.37
CA PRO A 98 3.75 -1.08 -28.04
C PRO A 98 3.15 0.20 -27.43
N GLU A 99 1.97 0.60 -27.89
CA GLU A 99 1.27 1.80 -27.42
C GLU A 99 0.77 1.59 -25.98
N PHE A 100 0.25 0.39 -25.70
CA PHE A 100 -0.12 -0.01 -24.33
C PHE A 100 1.10 -0.05 -23.41
N ILE A 101 2.26 -0.55 -23.88
CA ILE A 101 3.49 -0.55 -23.08
C ILE A 101 3.90 0.88 -22.72
N VAL A 102 3.88 1.81 -23.68
CA VAL A 102 4.22 3.22 -23.42
C VAL A 102 3.23 3.83 -22.43
N ALA A 103 1.93 3.69 -22.67
CA ALA A 103 0.90 4.25 -21.79
C ALA A 103 1.00 3.66 -20.37
N ALA A 104 1.17 2.35 -20.23
CA ALA A 104 1.34 1.68 -18.94
C ALA A 104 2.65 2.07 -18.23
N THR A 105 3.74 2.28 -18.98
CA THR A 105 5.01 2.79 -18.43
C THR A 105 4.85 4.19 -17.87
N LEU A 106 4.22 5.10 -18.63
CA LEU A 106 3.94 6.47 -18.17
C LEU A 106 3.02 6.46 -16.94
N PHE A 107 2.02 5.58 -16.93
CA PHE A 107 1.15 5.37 -15.76
C PHE A 107 1.96 4.95 -14.53
N GLY A 108 2.86 3.98 -14.67
CA GLY A 108 3.73 3.51 -13.59
C GLY A 108 4.62 4.63 -13.02
N ILE A 109 5.24 5.45 -13.88
CA ILE A 109 6.02 6.62 -13.47
C ILE A 109 5.13 7.61 -12.71
N GLY A 110 3.95 7.92 -13.25
CA GLY A 110 3.02 8.87 -12.66
C GLY A 110 2.55 8.43 -11.28
N ALA A 111 2.13 7.17 -11.16
CA ALA A 111 1.69 6.57 -9.92
C ALA A 111 2.81 6.55 -8.86
N ALA A 112 4.07 6.31 -9.24
CA ALA A 112 5.20 6.33 -8.31
C ALA A 112 5.43 7.72 -7.72
N LEU A 113 5.38 8.77 -8.55
CA LEU A 113 5.49 10.16 -8.11
C LEU A 113 4.34 10.57 -7.18
N VAL A 114 3.13 10.03 -7.41
CA VAL A 114 1.99 10.28 -6.52
C VAL A 114 2.15 9.57 -5.19
N LEU A 115 2.57 8.29 -5.20
CA LEU A 115 2.68 7.48 -3.99
C LEU A 115 3.90 7.81 -3.13
N ASP A 116 4.99 8.38 -3.69
CA ASP A 116 6.13 8.84 -2.89
C ASP A 116 5.71 9.94 -1.90
N GLU A 117 4.77 10.79 -2.30
CA GLU A 117 4.22 11.89 -1.49
C GLU A 117 2.91 11.52 -0.77
N TYR A 118 2.57 10.23 -0.66
CA TYR A 118 1.30 9.73 -0.10
C TYR A 118 0.96 10.34 1.27
N ALA A 119 1.97 10.53 2.13
CA ALA A 119 1.81 11.14 3.46
C ALA A 119 1.25 12.58 3.39
N LEU A 120 1.67 13.35 2.38
CA LEU A 120 1.25 14.73 2.16
C LEU A 120 -0.17 14.80 1.59
N ILE A 121 -0.52 13.88 0.68
CA ILE A 121 -1.84 13.81 0.05
C ILE A 121 -2.95 13.56 1.08
N LEU A 122 -2.73 12.65 2.04
CA LEU A 122 -3.72 12.33 3.06
C LEU A 122 -3.66 13.21 4.31
N HIS A 123 -2.87 14.30 4.29
CA HIS A 123 -2.68 15.22 5.41
C HIS A 123 -2.69 14.51 6.76
N LEU A 124 -1.82 13.49 6.89
CA LEU A 124 -1.80 12.57 8.03
C LEU A 124 -1.21 13.25 9.28
N SER A 125 -1.90 14.26 9.80
CA SER A 125 -1.66 14.84 11.12
C SER A 125 -2.27 14.02 12.26
N ASP A 126 -3.08 13.01 11.93
CA ASP A 126 -3.82 12.23 12.91
C ASP A 126 -3.01 10.99 13.33
N VAL A 127 -2.28 11.12 14.46
CA VAL A 127 -1.79 10.18 15.50
C VAL A 127 -1.40 8.73 15.13
N TYR A 128 -1.98 8.11 14.10
CA TYR A 128 -1.74 6.75 13.65
C TYR A 128 -0.48 6.57 12.77
N TRP A 129 0.08 7.64 12.21
CA TRP A 129 1.07 7.56 11.12
C TRP A 129 2.27 8.54 11.23
N SER A 130 2.70 8.92 12.44
CA SER A 130 3.72 9.98 12.68
C SER A 130 5.18 9.65 12.29
N GLU A 131 5.40 8.86 11.24
CA GLU A 131 6.70 8.79 10.54
C GLU A 131 6.46 8.98 9.03
N ASP A 132 6.48 10.24 8.56
CA ASP A 132 6.18 10.66 7.18
C ASP A 132 6.93 9.86 6.09
N GLY A 133 8.07 9.26 6.43
CA GLY A 133 8.85 8.43 5.54
C GLY A 133 8.45 6.95 5.47
N ARG A 134 7.76 6.38 6.48
CA ARG A 134 7.40 4.95 6.50
C ARG A 134 6.08 4.69 5.76
N THR A 135 5.15 5.63 5.80
CA THR A 135 3.82 5.48 5.17
C THR A 135 3.86 5.42 3.65
N SER A 136 4.69 6.23 3.00
CA SER A 136 4.87 6.14 1.53
C SER A 136 5.52 4.82 1.11
N VAL A 137 6.43 4.29 1.92
CA VAL A 137 7.05 2.98 1.70
C VAL A 137 6.01 1.86 1.80
N ASP A 138 5.16 1.87 2.82
CA ASP A 138 4.08 0.87 2.97
C ASP A 138 3.09 0.91 1.79
N ALA A 139 2.72 2.12 1.33
CA ALA A 139 1.84 2.29 0.17
C ALA A 139 2.46 1.73 -1.11
N VAL A 140 3.75 1.96 -1.33
CA VAL A 140 4.51 1.44 -2.47
C VAL A 140 4.61 -0.08 -2.41
N PHE A 141 4.91 -0.67 -1.25
CA PHE A 141 4.92 -2.13 -1.09
C PHE A 141 3.55 -2.75 -1.38
N ALA A 142 2.47 -2.10 -0.93
CA ALA A 142 1.11 -2.57 -1.22
C ALA A 142 0.80 -2.51 -2.73
N ALA A 143 1.17 -1.41 -3.40
CA ALA A 143 1.01 -1.26 -4.84
C ALA A 143 1.80 -2.33 -5.62
N VAL A 144 3.07 -2.55 -5.26
CA VAL A 144 3.93 -3.60 -5.85
C VAL A 144 3.34 -4.99 -5.63
N ALA A 145 2.83 -5.29 -4.43
CA ALA A 145 2.22 -6.58 -4.14
C ALA A 145 0.96 -6.82 -4.99
N VAL A 146 0.09 -5.82 -5.10
CA VAL A 146 -1.13 -5.91 -5.93
C VAL A 146 -0.78 -6.08 -7.40
N ALA A 147 0.11 -5.24 -7.93
CA ALA A 147 0.56 -5.34 -9.31
C ALA A 147 1.21 -6.71 -9.58
N GLY A 148 2.07 -7.19 -8.68
CA GLY A 148 2.69 -8.52 -8.78
C GLY A 148 1.67 -9.66 -8.82
N LEU A 149 0.62 -9.61 -7.98
CA LEU A 149 -0.48 -10.58 -8.02
C LEU A 149 -1.21 -10.54 -9.38
N LEU A 150 -1.48 -9.34 -9.91
CA LEU A 150 -2.13 -9.17 -11.22
C LEU A 150 -1.27 -9.73 -12.36
N ILE A 151 0.06 -9.53 -12.34
CA ILE A 151 0.99 -10.12 -13.33
C ILE A 151 0.95 -11.64 -13.28
N MET A 152 0.82 -12.22 -12.08
CA MET A 152 0.66 -13.67 -11.91
C MET A 152 -0.73 -14.19 -12.33
N GLY A 153 -1.59 -13.33 -12.91
CA GLY A 153 -2.95 -13.67 -13.31
C GLY A 153 -3.96 -13.72 -12.16
N LEU A 154 -3.54 -13.48 -10.92
CA LEU A 154 -4.45 -13.40 -9.79
C LEU A 154 -5.18 -12.06 -9.84
N HIS A 155 -6.49 -12.13 -9.97
CA HIS A 155 -7.38 -10.98 -9.87
C HIS A 155 -8.52 -11.29 -8.90
N PRO A 156 -9.11 -10.28 -8.23
CA PRO A 156 -10.12 -10.49 -7.18
C PRO A 156 -11.33 -11.36 -7.59
N LEU A 157 -11.62 -11.42 -8.89
CA LEU A 157 -12.79 -12.10 -9.44
C LEU A 157 -12.49 -13.49 -10.02
N MET A 158 -11.26 -13.98 -9.92
CA MET A 158 -10.81 -15.20 -10.60
C MET A 158 -11.62 -16.45 -10.26
N PHE A 159 -12.15 -16.53 -9.03
CA PHE A 159 -13.01 -17.64 -8.60
C PHE A 159 -14.51 -17.36 -8.86
N PHE A 160 -14.92 -16.10 -8.96
CA PHE A 160 -16.32 -15.73 -9.12
C PHE A 160 -16.79 -15.87 -10.57
N LEU A 161 -15.98 -15.40 -11.54
CA LEU A 161 -16.38 -15.35 -12.95
C LEU A 161 -16.65 -16.73 -13.57
N PRO A 162 -15.82 -17.77 -13.37
CA PRO A 162 -16.08 -19.08 -13.95
C PRO A 162 -17.36 -19.72 -13.37
N ILE A 163 -17.57 -19.60 -12.06
CA ILE A 163 -18.74 -20.16 -11.38
C ILE A 163 -20.01 -19.42 -11.79
N TRP A 164 -19.95 -18.09 -11.95
CA TRP A 164 -21.07 -17.28 -12.42
C TRP A 164 -21.52 -17.68 -13.84
N HIS A 165 -20.58 -17.83 -14.77
CA HIS A 165 -20.88 -18.21 -16.14
C HIS A 165 -21.37 -19.65 -16.27
N GLY A 166 -20.77 -20.60 -15.52
CA GLY A 166 -21.14 -22.02 -15.54
C GLY A 166 -22.34 -22.40 -14.67
N ALA A 167 -22.98 -21.45 -13.98
CA ALA A 167 -24.11 -21.74 -13.11
C ALA A 167 -25.42 -21.87 -13.91
N ASP A 168 -25.96 -23.08 -13.99
CA ASP A 168 -27.25 -23.35 -14.66
C ASP A 168 -28.47 -22.99 -13.78
N SER A 169 -28.29 -22.99 -12.46
CA SER A 169 -29.35 -22.63 -11.51
C SER A 169 -29.37 -21.14 -11.22
N THR A 170 -30.56 -20.53 -11.27
CA THR A 170 -30.80 -19.13 -10.86
C THR A 170 -30.42 -18.87 -9.41
N VAL A 171 -30.60 -19.86 -8.53
CA VAL A 171 -30.20 -19.79 -7.13
C VAL A 171 -28.68 -19.70 -7.00
N LEU A 172 -27.94 -20.55 -7.72
CA LEU A 172 -26.48 -20.53 -7.68
C LEU A 172 -25.91 -19.21 -8.23
N ARG A 173 -26.44 -18.71 -9.36
CA ARG A 173 -26.09 -17.37 -9.87
C ARG A 173 -26.37 -16.30 -8.82
N ALA A 174 -27.57 -16.26 -8.24
CA ALA A 174 -27.91 -15.28 -7.22
C ALA A 174 -26.96 -15.31 -6.01
N VAL A 175 -26.57 -16.49 -5.54
CA VAL A 175 -25.61 -16.66 -4.44
C VAL A 175 -24.23 -16.11 -4.81
N VAL A 176 -23.69 -16.48 -5.98
CA VAL A 176 -22.36 -16.05 -6.43
C VAL A 176 -22.33 -14.55 -6.69
N GLY A 177 -23.37 -13.99 -7.33
CA GLY A 177 -23.48 -12.55 -7.55
C GLY A 177 -23.58 -11.77 -6.24
N SER A 178 -24.35 -12.28 -5.28
CA SER A 178 -24.44 -11.69 -3.94
C SER A 178 -23.09 -11.71 -3.22
N ALA A 179 -22.35 -12.83 -3.29
CA ALA A 179 -21.02 -12.95 -2.69
C ALA A 179 -20.01 -12.00 -3.36
N MET A 180 -20.05 -11.86 -4.69
CA MET A 180 -19.22 -10.92 -5.44
C MET A 180 -19.53 -9.47 -5.04
N ALA A 181 -20.81 -9.10 -4.97
CA ALA A 181 -21.26 -7.78 -4.53
C ALA A 181 -20.87 -7.48 -3.07
N LEU A 182 -20.87 -8.49 -2.20
CA LEU A 182 -20.53 -8.35 -0.78
C LEU A 182 -19.00 -8.23 -0.54
N THR A 183 -18.17 -8.61 -1.51
CA THR A 183 -16.71 -8.63 -1.37
C THR A 183 -16.14 -7.24 -1.09
N LEU A 184 -16.58 -6.22 -1.84
CA LEU A 184 -16.14 -4.83 -1.65
C LEU A 184 -16.57 -4.26 -0.28
N PRO A 185 -17.86 -4.32 0.12
CA PRO A 185 -18.28 -3.93 1.47
C PRO A 185 -17.49 -4.63 2.58
N MET A 186 -17.21 -5.93 2.42
CA MET A 186 -16.43 -6.68 3.40
C MET A 186 -14.99 -6.16 3.49
N ALA A 187 -14.35 -5.87 2.36
CA ALA A 187 -13.02 -5.25 2.31
C ALA A 187 -13.00 -3.89 3.01
N VAL A 188 -14.00 -3.05 2.75
CA VAL A 188 -14.15 -1.75 3.44
C VAL A 188 -14.27 -1.94 4.95
N VAL A 189 -15.09 -2.87 5.42
CA VAL A 189 -15.21 -3.18 6.85
C VAL A 189 -13.86 -3.62 7.44
N VAL A 190 -13.11 -4.48 6.75
CA VAL A 190 -11.79 -4.96 7.21
C VAL A 190 -10.77 -3.80 7.29
N VAL A 191 -10.77 -2.91 6.30
CA VAL A 191 -9.92 -1.71 6.27
C VAL A 191 -10.28 -0.75 7.39
N LEU A 192 -11.58 -0.46 7.60
CA LEU A 192 -12.07 0.38 8.71
C LEU A 192 -11.70 -0.19 10.09
N LYS A 193 -11.52 -1.52 10.18
CA LYS A 193 -11.04 -2.21 11.38
C LYS A 193 -9.52 -2.14 11.57
N GLY A 194 -8.81 -1.38 10.73
CA GLY A 194 -7.36 -1.14 10.80
C GLY A 194 -6.51 -2.29 10.27
N LYS A 195 -7.06 -3.14 9.39
CA LYS A 195 -6.36 -4.32 8.86
C LYS A 195 -6.19 -4.22 7.34
N VAL A 196 -5.53 -3.14 6.89
CA VAL A 196 -5.34 -2.81 5.47
C VAL A 196 -4.79 -4.01 4.69
N TRP A 197 -3.72 -4.64 5.17
CA TRP A 197 -3.11 -5.81 4.52
C TRP A 197 -4.05 -7.03 4.39
N THR A 198 -4.86 -7.33 5.42
CA THR A 198 -5.82 -8.44 5.31
C THR A 198 -7.01 -8.08 4.42
N GLY A 199 -7.36 -6.79 4.33
CA GLY A 199 -8.37 -6.29 3.40
C GLY A 199 -7.87 -6.44 1.96
N LEU A 200 -6.65 -5.94 1.70
CA LEU A 200 -5.99 -5.98 0.40
C LEU A 200 -5.82 -7.42 -0.11
N LEU A 201 -5.14 -8.27 0.68
CA LEU A 201 -4.95 -9.68 0.32
C LEU A 201 -6.28 -10.44 0.31
N GLY A 202 -7.23 -10.03 1.14
CA GLY A 202 -8.56 -10.61 1.18
C GLY A 202 -9.40 -10.34 -0.07
N MET A 203 -9.14 -9.28 -0.82
CA MET A 203 -9.80 -9.08 -2.11
C MET A 203 -9.47 -10.20 -3.10
N PHE A 204 -8.29 -10.81 -2.99
CA PHE A 204 -7.89 -11.99 -3.77
C PHE A 204 -8.36 -13.30 -3.11
N LEU A 205 -8.42 -13.31 -1.78
CA LEU A 205 -8.77 -14.48 -0.97
C LEU A 205 -9.92 -14.16 -0.02
N VAL A 206 -11.16 -14.37 -0.47
CA VAL A 206 -12.41 -14.02 0.24
C VAL A 206 -12.44 -14.55 1.68
N ILE A 207 -11.84 -15.72 1.94
CA ILE A 207 -11.73 -16.31 3.28
C ILE A 207 -11.03 -15.34 4.26
N LEU A 208 -10.00 -14.62 3.82
CA LEU A 208 -9.31 -13.64 4.65
C LEU A 208 -10.21 -12.43 4.96
N LEU A 209 -11.10 -12.03 4.05
CA LEU A 209 -12.09 -10.98 4.32
C LEU A 209 -13.07 -11.41 5.41
N VAL A 210 -13.60 -12.63 5.31
CA VAL A 210 -14.52 -13.17 6.32
C VAL A 210 -13.84 -13.22 7.69
N ILE A 211 -12.62 -13.77 7.76
CA ILE A 211 -11.83 -13.81 9.01
C ILE A 211 -11.53 -12.40 9.52
N GLY A 212 -11.13 -11.48 8.63
CA GLY A 212 -10.83 -10.09 8.94
C GLY A 212 -12.04 -9.35 9.51
N ALA A 213 -13.22 -9.59 8.94
CA ALA A 213 -14.48 -8.97 9.30
C ALA A 213 -15.05 -9.53 10.61
N ILE A 214 -14.93 -10.83 10.86
CA ILE A 214 -15.37 -11.44 12.13
C ILE A 214 -14.45 -11.03 13.28
N ARG A 215 -13.12 -11.04 13.06
CA ARG A 215 -12.14 -10.74 14.13
C ARG A 215 -12.28 -9.30 14.65
N LEU A 216 -11.97 -9.10 15.94
CA LEU A 216 -11.90 -7.78 16.59
C LEU A 216 -11.08 -6.77 15.77
N SER A 217 -11.45 -5.49 15.81
CA SER A 217 -10.70 -4.40 15.19
C SER A 217 -9.43 -4.08 15.96
N ARG A 218 -8.47 -3.43 15.30
CA ARG A 218 -7.32 -2.82 15.98
C ARG A 218 -7.82 -1.71 16.93
N PRO A 219 -7.17 -1.51 18.09
CA PRO A 219 -7.62 -0.55 19.10
C PRO A 219 -7.53 0.92 18.65
N HIS A 220 -6.60 1.26 17.74
CA HIS A 220 -6.42 2.58 17.16
C HIS A 220 -7.27 2.84 15.90
N ALA A 221 -8.04 1.85 15.42
CA ALA A 221 -8.76 1.96 14.15
C ALA A 221 -10.02 2.85 14.24
N PRO A 222 -10.48 3.46 13.12
CA PRO A 222 -11.73 4.21 13.07
C PRO A 222 -12.94 3.42 13.59
N TRP A 223 -13.00 2.11 13.30
CA TRP A 223 -14.04 1.23 13.81
C TRP A 223 -14.07 1.14 15.34
N ALA A 224 -12.89 1.11 15.99
CA ALA A 224 -12.80 1.07 17.45
C ALA A 224 -13.25 2.41 18.06
N ARG A 225 -12.92 3.53 17.42
CA ARG A 225 -13.39 4.87 17.82
C ARG A 225 -14.91 4.97 17.84
N TRP A 226 -15.57 4.49 16.78
CA TRP A 226 -17.03 4.55 16.70
C TRP A 226 -17.73 3.50 17.57
N ARG A 227 -17.21 2.26 17.64
CA ARG A 227 -17.95 1.13 18.21
C ARG A 227 -17.54 0.74 19.63
N TYR A 228 -16.28 0.97 20.01
CA TYR A 228 -15.71 0.50 21.27
C TYR A 228 -15.59 1.61 22.32
N SER A 229 -15.71 2.88 21.94
CA SER A 229 -15.79 4.02 22.87
C SER A 229 -16.93 3.87 23.88
N THR A 230 -18.09 3.35 23.45
CA THR A 230 -19.25 3.07 24.31
C THR A 230 -19.21 1.68 24.98
N ARG A 231 -18.15 0.89 24.77
CA ARG A 231 -18.02 -0.49 25.27
C ARG A 231 -16.61 -0.78 25.81
N PRO A 232 -16.29 -0.36 27.04
CA PRO A 232 -14.94 -0.42 27.60
C PRO A 232 -14.37 -1.85 27.66
N ASP A 233 -15.21 -2.86 27.90
CA ASP A 233 -14.77 -4.27 27.91
C ASP A 233 -14.23 -4.76 26.58
N LYS A 234 -14.86 -4.34 25.46
CA LYS A 234 -14.39 -4.72 24.12
C LYS A 234 -13.10 -3.98 23.76
N MET A 235 -12.96 -2.72 24.19
CA MET A 235 -11.72 -1.96 24.03
C MET A 235 -10.57 -2.60 24.80
N ARG A 236 -10.78 -2.98 26.07
CA ARG A 236 -9.79 -3.66 26.91
C ARG A 236 -9.32 -4.97 26.28
N ARG A 237 -10.24 -5.80 25.78
CA ARG A 237 -9.90 -7.04 25.07
C ARG A 237 -9.11 -6.79 23.78
N ALA A 238 -9.45 -5.73 23.03
CA ALA A 238 -8.72 -5.34 21.82
C ALA A 238 -7.27 -4.94 22.15
N LEU A 239 -7.08 -4.10 23.18
CA LEU A 239 -5.77 -3.65 23.66
C LEU A 239 -4.92 -4.82 24.16
N GLN A 240 -5.48 -5.68 25.01
CA GLN A 240 -4.77 -6.82 25.58
C GLN A 240 -4.27 -7.75 24.47
N ARG A 241 -5.13 -8.06 23.50
CA ARG A 241 -4.77 -8.89 22.35
C ARG A 241 -3.69 -8.26 21.47
N GLU A 242 -3.82 -6.96 21.18
CA GLU A 242 -2.83 -6.25 20.36
C GLU A 242 -1.46 -6.27 21.03
N ARG A 243 -1.40 -6.04 22.35
CA ARG A 243 -0.18 -6.18 23.15
C ARG A 243 0.40 -7.59 23.05
N THR A 244 -0.41 -8.65 23.24
CA THR A 244 0.09 -10.04 23.18
C THR A 244 0.66 -10.38 21.80
N LEU A 245 0.00 -9.96 20.72
CA LEU A 245 0.43 -10.25 19.35
C LEU A 245 1.66 -9.43 18.92
N ARG A 246 1.79 -8.18 19.39
CA ARG A 246 2.92 -7.30 19.03
C ARG A 246 4.16 -7.53 19.89
N ARG A 247 4.02 -7.98 21.13
CA ARG A 247 5.15 -8.24 22.05
C ARG A 247 6.30 -9.05 21.42
N PRO A 248 6.09 -10.19 20.73
CA PRO A 248 7.19 -10.93 20.11
C PRO A 248 7.85 -10.15 18.96
N VAL A 249 7.06 -9.42 18.17
CA VAL A 249 7.56 -8.62 17.03
C VAL A 249 8.39 -7.43 17.53
N VAL A 250 7.92 -6.72 18.55
CA VAL A 250 8.66 -5.60 19.18
C VAL A 250 9.96 -6.10 19.79
N ARG A 251 9.94 -7.26 20.46
CA ARG A 251 11.15 -7.88 21.01
C ARG A 251 12.16 -8.25 19.93
N ALA A 252 11.70 -8.82 18.81
CA ALA A 252 12.56 -9.14 17.67
C ALA A 252 13.12 -7.87 17.00
N LYS A 253 12.30 -6.83 16.84
CA LYS A 253 12.70 -5.52 16.29
C LYS A 253 13.78 -4.87 17.15
N LEU A 254 13.59 -4.82 18.47
CA LEU A 254 14.58 -4.25 19.40
C LEU A 254 15.87 -5.08 19.42
N TYR A 255 15.77 -6.41 19.41
CA TYR A 255 16.94 -7.29 19.31
C TYR A 255 17.74 -7.02 18.03
N LEU A 256 17.06 -6.92 16.88
CA LEU A 256 17.70 -6.62 15.60
C LEU A 256 18.38 -5.25 15.63
N GLN A 257 17.74 -4.24 16.19
CA GLN A 257 18.33 -2.91 16.36
C GLN A 257 19.59 -2.95 17.23
N CYS A 258 19.57 -3.67 18.35
CA CYS A 258 20.73 -3.87 19.22
C CYS A 258 21.86 -4.65 18.53
N ALA A 259 21.51 -5.69 17.76
CA ALA A 259 22.47 -6.47 16.99
C ALA A 259 23.16 -5.62 15.90
N ILE A 260 22.40 -4.80 15.16
CA ILE A 260 22.92 -3.86 14.16
C ILE A 260 23.79 -2.78 14.83
N ALA A 261 23.41 -2.33 16.03
CA ALA A 261 24.20 -1.40 16.83
C ALA A 261 25.44 -2.04 17.50
N GLY A 262 25.78 -3.30 17.18
CA GLY A 262 26.98 -3.97 17.67
C GLY A 262 26.90 -4.46 19.12
N THR A 263 25.72 -4.48 19.73
CA THR A 263 25.50 -4.94 21.11
C THR A 263 24.34 -5.93 21.17
N PRO A 264 24.53 -7.19 20.74
CA PRO A 264 23.46 -8.19 20.73
C PRO A 264 23.09 -8.59 22.17
N ARG A 265 22.21 -7.81 22.80
CA ARG A 265 21.63 -8.08 24.11
C ARG A 265 20.14 -8.35 23.96
N LEU A 266 19.61 -9.21 24.82
CA LEU A 266 18.17 -9.38 24.93
C LEU A 266 17.57 -8.05 25.44
N PRO A 267 16.49 -7.54 24.81
CA PRO A 267 15.85 -6.30 25.25
C PRO A 267 15.29 -6.47 26.67
N ASP A 268 15.46 -5.43 27.49
CA ASP A 268 14.86 -5.37 28.83
C ASP A 268 13.33 -5.32 28.73
N GLU A 269 12.62 -6.05 29.59
CA GLU A 269 11.15 -6.13 29.54
C GLU A 269 10.50 -4.75 29.69
N ARG A 270 11.09 -3.86 30.50
CA ARG A 270 10.61 -2.48 30.67
C ARG A 270 10.68 -1.68 29.37
N THR A 271 11.72 -1.89 28.56
CA THR A 271 11.86 -1.21 27.26
C THR A 271 10.87 -1.75 26.24
N VAL A 272 10.59 -3.06 26.27
CA VAL A 272 9.57 -3.71 25.43
C VAL A 272 8.18 -3.17 25.79
N ASP A 273 7.86 -3.12 27.09
CA ASP A 273 6.55 -2.67 27.56
C ASP A 273 6.35 -1.17 27.34
N ALA A 274 7.36 -0.33 27.55
CA ALA A 274 7.29 1.10 27.22
C ALA A 274 7.08 1.34 25.72
N THR A 275 7.73 0.55 24.85
CA THR A 275 7.52 0.63 23.40
C THR A 275 6.11 0.17 23.02
N LEU A 276 5.59 -0.89 23.67
CA LEU A 276 4.23 -1.36 23.48
C LEU A 276 3.19 -0.34 23.94
N ASP A 277 3.44 0.39 25.03
CA ASP A 277 2.54 1.43 25.52
C ASP A 277 2.50 2.64 24.58
N HIS A 278 3.62 2.95 23.95
CA HIS A 278 3.67 3.98 22.92
C HIS A 278 2.96 3.54 21.62
N GLU A 279 3.22 2.31 21.14
CA GLU A 279 2.66 1.80 19.89
C GLU A 279 1.19 1.32 19.99
N VAL A 280 0.72 0.91 21.20
CA VAL A 280 -0.61 0.32 21.41
C VAL A 280 -1.44 1.22 22.33
N HIS A 281 -2.00 2.26 21.73
CA HIS A 281 -2.94 3.17 22.38
C HIS A 281 -4.36 3.03 21.77
N PRO A 282 -5.42 3.28 22.56
CA PRO A 282 -6.77 3.34 22.03
C PRO A 282 -6.91 4.55 21.09
N ALA A 283 -7.80 4.44 20.10
CA ALA A 283 -8.16 5.58 19.27
C ALA A 283 -8.67 6.73 20.16
N PRO A 284 -8.23 7.99 19.94
CA PRO A 284 -8.74 9.13 20.68
C PRO A 284 -10.26 9.23 20.54
N ALA A 285 -10.92 9.71 21.60
CA ALA A 285 -12.36 9.96 21.56
C ALA A 285 -12.71 10.90 20.39
N PRO A 286 -13.86 10.74 19.73
CA PRO A 286 -14.26 11.67 18.68
C PRO A 286 -14.28 13.09 19.27
N THR A 287 -13.40 13.96 18.75
CA THR A 287 -13.49 15.40 18.99
C THR A 287 -14.88 15.86 18.54
N GLY A 288 -15.49 16.79 19.27
CA GLY A 288 -16.85 17.29 19.02
C GLY A 288 -17.09 17.74 17.56
N PRO A 289 -18.34 18.02 17.19
CA PRO A 289 -18.73 18.23 15.79
C PRO A 289 -17.81 19.24 15.11
N ILE A 290 -17.30 18.87 13.94
CA ILE A 290 -16.60 19.77 13.04
C ILE A 290 -17.60 20.87 12.70
N LEU A 291 -17.52 21.99 13.41
CA LEU A 291 -18.19 23.22 13.02
C LEU A 291 -17.55 23.65 11.71
N ILE A 292 -18.14 23.21 10.60
CA ILE A 292 -17.96 23.89 9.31
C ILE A 292 -18.62 25.24 9.55
N SER A 293 -17.82 26.25 9.90
CA SER A 293 -18.28 27.64 9.86
C SER A 293 -18.76 27.87 8.43
N ARG A 294 -20.08 28.06 8.28
CA ARG A 294 -20.67 28.53 7.03
C ARG A 294 -20.13 29.90 6.67
#